data_AF-S6TRJ4-F1
#
_entry.id   AF-S6TRJ4-F1
#
_cell.length_a   1.000
_cell.length_b   1.000
_cell.length_c   1.000
_cell.angle_alpha   90.00
_cell.angle_beta   90.00
_cell.angle_gamma   90.00
#
_symmetry.space_group_name_H-M   'P 1'
#
loop_
_entity.id
_entity.type
_entity.pdbx_description
1 polymer ?
#
loop_
_entity_poly.entity_id
_entity_poly.type
_entity_poly.pdbx_seq_one_letter_code
_entity_poly.pdbx_strand_id
1 'polypeptide(L)'
;MSKSLISLAVTAFILGGCSLIPEYKQPEAPVAAQYPQGPAYSPVEGAKMAAAEQGWRHFFNDPALQQLIETALLNNRDLRVAALNIDAYRAQYRIQRSDL
;
A
#
# COMPACT_ATOMS: atom_id res chain seq x y z
N MET A 1 -24.98 -41.93 1.97
CA MET A 1 -24.33 -40.73 1.38
C MET A 1 -23.89 -39.72 2.45
N SER A 2 -24.70 -39.41 3.47
CA SER A 2 -24.36 -38.50 4.58
C SER A 2 -23.08 -38.87 5.38
N LYS A 3 -22.84 -40.15 5.64
CA LYS A 3 -21.62 -40.62 6.36
C LYS A 3 -20.32 -40.32 5.61
N SER A 4 -20.34 -40.34 4.27
CA SER A 4 -19.17 -40.04 3.43
C SER A 4 -18.84 -38.53 3.45
N LEU A 5 -19.88 -37.68 3.44
CA LEU A 5 -19.72 -36.23 3.52
C LEU A 5 -19.13 -35.78 4.85
N ILE A 6 -19.52 -36.40 5.97
CA ILE A 6 -18.98 -36.11 7.30
C ILE A 6 -17.49 -36.51 7.38
N SER A 7 -17.12 -37.67 6.83
CA SER A 7 -15.72 -38.11 6.82
C SER A 7 -14.82 -37.20 5.97
N LEU A 8 -15.33 -36.67 4.86
CA LEU A 8 -14.63 -35.72 4.00
C LEU A 8 -14.43 -34.36 4.70
N ALA A 9 -15.45 -33.87 5.40
CA ALA A 9 -15.39 -32.61 6.15
C ALA A 9 -14.38 -32.68 7.32
N VAL A 10 -14.34 -33.80 8.06
CA VAL A 10 -13.38 -34.01 9.15
C VAL A 10 -11.94 -34.08 8.61
N THR A 11 -11.74 -34.76 7.49
CA THR A 11 -10.41 -34.84 6.84
C THR A 11 -9.95 -33.46 6.40
N ALA A 12 -10.80 -32.67 5.75
CA ALA A 12 -10.49 -31.30 5.35
C ALA A 12 -10.14 -30.38 6.53
N PHE A 13 -10.79 -30.59 7.69
CA PHE A 13 -10.52 -29.81 8.90
C PHE A 13 -9.17 -30.16 9.55
N ILE A 14 -8.78 -31.44 9.52
CA ILE A 14 -7.49 -31.92 10.04
C ILE A 14 -6.31 -31.46 9.15
N LEU A 15 -6.55 -31.29 7.84
CA LEU A 15 -5.57 -30.73 6.91
C LEU A 15 -5.46 -29.19 7.00
N GLY A 16 -6.29 -28.52 7.80
CA GLY A 16 -6.17 -27.08 8.04
C GLY A 16 -5.07 -26.76 9.06
N GLY A 17 -4.15 -25.86 8.73
CA GLY A 17 -3.13 -25.38 9.66
C GLY A 17 -3.67 -24.34 10.66
N CYS A 18 -3.17 -24.36 11.90
CA CYS A 18 -3.42 -23.30 12.89
C CYS A 18 -2.41 -22.16 12.71
N SER A 19 -2.89 -20.92 12.53
CA SER A 19 -2.04 -19.73 12.53
C SER A 19 -2.00 -19.11 13.94
N LEU A 20 -0.79 -18.89 14.47
CA LEU A 20 -0.54 -18.21 15.74
C LEU A 20 -0.18 -16.74 15.54
N ILE A 21 -0.43 -16.18 14.34
CA ILE A 21 -0.16 -14.77 14.06
C ILE A 21 -1.12 -13.92 14.91
N PRO A 22 -0.60 -13.01 15.75
CA PRO A 22 -1.44 -12.14 16.55
C PRO A 22 -2.22 -11.15 15.67
N GLU A 23 -3.32 -10.63 16.20
CA GLU A 23 -4.06 -9.57 15.53
C GLU A 23 -3.21 -8.30 15.40
N TYR A 24 -3.12 -7.76 14.18
CA TYR A 24 -2.41 -6.51 13.93
C TYR A 24 -3.19 -5.33 14.53
N LYS A 25 -2.54 -4.58 15.43
CA LYS A 25 -3.07 -3.32 15.98
C LYS A 25 -2.19 -2.17 15.52
N GLN A 26 -2.75 -1.28 14.71
CA GLN A 26 -2.04 -0.08 14.28
C GLN A 26 -1.82 0.85 15.49
N PRO A 27 -0.57 1.30 15.74
CA PRO A 27 -0.31 2.29 16.79
C PRO A 27 -1.00 3.63 16.49
N GLU A 28 -1.43 4.33 17.54
CA GLU A 28 -1.90 5.71 17.41
C GLU A 28 -0.75 6.63 16.97
N ALA A 29 -1.06 7.58 16.09
CA ALA A 29 -0.06 8.51 15.58
C ALA A 29 0.33 9.52 16.68
N PRO A 30 1.62 9.64 17.06
CA PRO A 30 2.05 10.50 18.17
C PRO A 30 2.22 11.95 17.73
N VAL A 31 1.20 12.51 17.08
CA VAL A 31 1.17 13.87 16.55
C VAL A 31 -0.12 14.56 16.97
N ALA A 32 -0.12 15.90 16.92
CA ALA A 32 -1.35 16.66 17.14
C ALA A 32 -2.40 16.31 16.06
N ALA A 33 -3.67 16.31 16.44
CA ALA A 33 -4.76 16.00 15.52
C ALA A 33 -4.93 17.05 14.39
N GLN A 34 -4.36 18.25 14.57
CA GLN A 34 -4.43 19.36 13.65
C GLN A 34 -3.06 20.03 13.53
N TYR A 35 -2.82 20.67 12.39
CA TYR A 35 -1.64 21.51 12.19
C TYR A 35 -1.65 22.74 13.13
N PRO A 36 -0.48 23.32 13.43
CA PRO A 36 -0.37 24.55 14.20
C PRO A 36 -1.14 25.73 13.56
N GLN A 37 -1.56 26.68 14.40
CA GLN A 37 -2.25 27.91 14.01
C GLN A 37 -1.46 29.13 14.48
N GLY A 38 -1.61 30.29 13.81
CA GLY A 38 -0.95 31.54 14.19
C GLY A 38 -0.67 32.45 12.99
N PRO A 39 0.02 33.60 13.18
CA PRO A 39 0.23 34.59 12.11
C PRO A 39 0.96 34.07 10.86
N ALA A 40 1.77 33.01 11.02
CA ALA A 40 2.46 32.34 9.93
C ALA A 40 1.60 31.26 9.21
N TYR A 41 0.43 30.93 9.76
CA TYR A 41 -0.47 29.90 9.26
C TYR A 41 -1.77 30.56 8.80
N SER A 42 -1.95 30.68 7.48
CA SER A 42 -3.22 31.15 6.95
C SER A 42 -4.35 30.18 7.36
N PRO A 43 -5.53 30.69 7.73
CA PRO A 43 -6.67 29.83 7.99
C PRO A 43 -7.00 29.03 6.74
N VAL A 44 -6.94 27.70 6.84
CA VAL A 44 -7.24 26.79 5.74
C VAL A 44 -8.59 26.14 6.01
N GLU A 45 -9.56 26.37 5.12
CA GLU A 45 -10.77 25.54 5.09
C GLU A 45 -10.40 24.16 4.53
N GLY A 46 -10.98 23.11 5.11
CA GLY A 46 -10.70 21.74 4.68
C GLY A 46 -10.87 21.57 3.16
N ALA A 47 -9.83 21.10 2.49
CA ALA A 47 -9.88 20.88 1.05
C ALA A 47 -10.94 19.82 0.72
N LYS A 48 -11.72 20.05 -0.34
CA LYS A 48 -12.74 19.11 -0.82
C LYS A 48 -12.15 17.80 -1.36
N MET A 49 -10.85 17.79 -1.67
CA MET A 49 -10.10 16.67 -2.21
C MET A 49 -8.73 16.64 -1.55
N ALA A 50 -8.23 15.45 -1.24
CA ALA A 50 -6.89 15.31 -0.68
C ALA A 50 -5.84 15.63 -1.76
N ALA A 51 -4.74 16.30 -1.38
CA ALA A 51 -3.68 16.63 -2.33
C ALA A 51 -3.09 15.40 -3.04
N ALA A 52 -3.08 14.25 -2.38
CA ALA A 52 -2.65 12.96 -2.96
C ALA A 52 -3.54 12.51 -4.14
N GLU A 53 -4.81 12.89 -4.16
CA GLU A 53 -5.79 12.50 -5.19
C GLU A 53 -5.79 13.48 -6.37
N GLN A 54 -5.30 14.70 -6.17
CA GLN A 54 -5.31 15.77 -7.17
C GLN A 54 -4.51 15.40 -8.44
N GLY A 55 -3.46 14.59 -8.29
CA GLY A 55 -2.56 14.22 -9.38
C GLY A 55 -1.62 15.37 -9.80
N TRP A 56 -0.35 15.03 -10.05
CA TRP A 56 0.68 16.03 -10.33
C TRP A 56 0.41 16.85 -11.60
N ARG A 57 -0.27 16.29 -12.60
CA ARG A 57 -0.62 16.99 -13.85
C ARG A 57 -1.60 18.15 -13.63
N HIS A 58 -2.49 18.04 -12.65
CA HIS A 58 -3.40 19.14 -12.31
C HIS A 58 -2.75 20.16 -11.37
N PHE A 59 -1.72 19.75 -10.63
CA PHE A 59 -0.97 20.63 -9.74
C PHE A 59 0.06 21.50 -10.49
N PHE A 60 0.81 20.92 -11.43
CA PHE A 60 1.80 21.64 -12.23
C PHE A 60 1.20 22.11 -13.55
N ASN A 61 1.01 23.42 -13.72
CA ASN A 61 0.36 23.98 -14.92
C ASN A 61 1.30 24.18 -16.13
N ASP A 62 2.63 24.15 -15.92
CA ASP A 62 3.60 24.35 -16.99
C ASP A 62 3.73 23.08 -17.85
N PRO A 63 3.39 23.13 -19.16
CA PRO A 63 3.48 21.96 -20.04
C PRO A 63 4.91 21.45 -20.22
N ALA A 64 5.93 22.31 -20.22
CA ALA A 64 7.32 21.90 -20.33
C ALA A 64 7.75 21.11 -19.08
N LEU A 65 7.36 21.58 -17.89
CA LEU A 65 7.61 20.86 -16.65
C LEU A 65 6.88 19.52 -16.62
N GLN A 66 5.63 19.45 -17.08
CA GLN A 66 4.89 18.19 -17.16
C GLN A 66 5.61 17.17 -18.05
N GLN A 67 6.15 17.60 -19.20
CA GLN A 67 6.92 16.75 -20.10
C GLN A 67 8.22 16.24 -19.46
N LEU A 68 8.89 17.09 -18.67
CA LEU A 68 10.08 16.68 -17.91
C LEU A 68 9.75 15.65 -16.85
N ILE A 69 8.65 15.83 -16.10
CA ILE A 69 8.19 14.85 -15.11
C ILE A 69 7.90 13.51 -15.79
N GLU A 70 7.17 13.52 -16.91
CA GLU A 70 6.87 12.30 -17.67
C GLU A 70 8.13 11.59 -18.17
N THR A 71 9.07 12.35 -18.73
CA THR A 71 10.36 11.83 -19.16
C THR A 71 11.14 11.22 -18.00
N ALA A 72 11.14 11.87 -16.84
CA ALA A 72 11.79 11.37 -15.63
C ALA A 72 11.12 10.08 -15.12
N LEU A 73 9.79 10.04 -15.02
CA LEU A 73 9.05 8.85 -14.58
C LEU A 73 9.34 7.62 -15.46
N LEU A 74 9.50 7.82 -16.78
CA LEU A 74 9.81 6.74 -17.71
C LEU A 74 11.28 6.29 -17.68
N ASN A 75 12.21 7.21 -17.40
CA ASN A 75 13.64 6.95 -17.62
C ASN A 75 14.50 6.87 -16.35
N ASN A 76 14.00 7.37 -15.22
CA ASN A 76 14.76 7.46 -13.97
C ASN A 76 15.18 6.05 -13.50
N ARG A 77 16.48 5.87 -13.27
CA ARG A 77 17.07 4.57 -12.92
C ARG A 77 16.80 4.18 -11.48
N ASP A 78 16.70 5.14 -10.56
CA ASP A 78 16.34 4.87 -9.17
C ASP A 78 14.90 4.38 -9.05
N LEU A 79 13.96 4.99 -9.79
CA LEU A 79 12.57 4.52 -9.88
C LEU A 79 12.49 3.11 -10.49
N ARG A 80 13.32 2.82 -11.49
CA ARG A 80 13.42 1.46 -12.06
C ARG A 80 13.94 0.45 -11.03
N VAL A 81 14.96 0.81 -10.25
CA VAL A 81 15.47 -0.04 -9.16
C VAL A 81 14.38 -0.27 -8.11
N ALA A 82 13.65 0.77 -7.71
CA ALA A 82 12.54 0.64 -6.76
C ALA A 82 11.42 -0.29 -7.27
N ALA A 83 11.06 -0.19 -8.55
CA ALA A 83 10.09 -1.10 -9.17
C ALA A 83 10.59 -2.56 -9.21
N LEU A 84 11.86 -2.77 -9.57
CA LEU A 84 12.47 -4.10 -9.56
C LEU A 84 12.57 -4.71 -8.16
N ASN A 85 12.78 -3.89 -7.13
CA ASN A 85 12.76 -4.36 -5.75
C ASN A 85 11.39 -4.94 -5.37
N ILE A 86 10.29 -4.33 -5.81
CA ILE A 86 8.94 -4.88 -5.59
C ILE A 86 8.82 -6.28 -6.22
N ASP A 87 9.31 -6.45 -7.44
CA ASP A 87 9.26 -7.75 -8.12
C ASP A 87 10.16 -8.80 -7.46
N ALA A 88 11.33 -8.38 -6.96
CA ALA A 88 12.21 -9.23 -6.16
C ALA A 88 11.52 -9.72 -4.87
N TYR A 89 10.87 -8.82 -4.12
CA TYR A 89 10.12 -9.20 -2.93
C TYR A 89 8.92 -10.10 -3.24
N ARG A 90 8.22 -9.87 -4.36
CA ARG A 90 7.15 -10.77 -4.82
C ARG A 90 7.69 -12.16 -5.15
N ALA A 91 8.86 -12.26 -5.78
CA ALA A 91 9.50 -13.54 -6.06
C ALA A 91 9.91 -14.26 -4.76
N GLN A 92 10.52 -13.53 -3.83
CA GLN A 92 10.87 -14.05 -2.51
C GLN A 92 9.65 -14.59 -1.75
N TYR A 93 8.54 -13.85 -1.77
CA TYR A 93 7.28 -14.28 -1.18
C TYR A 93 6.75 -15.58 -1.80
N ARG A 94 6.84 -15.74 -3.14
CA ARG A 94 6.42 -16.98 -3.80
C ARG A 94 7.23 -18.20 -3.35
N ILE A 95 8.54 -18.02 -3.14
CA ILE A 95 9.42 -19.08 -2.63
C ILE A 95 9.01 -19.45 -1.19
N GLN A 96 8.88 -18.46 -0.31
CA GLN A 96 8.44 -18.72 1.07
C GLN A 96 7.08 -19.40 1.14
N ARG A 97 6.16 -19.04 0.24
CA ARG A 97 4.84 -19.65 0.17
C ARG A 97 4.87 -21.10 -0.33
N SER A 98 5.84 -21.49 -1.15
CA SER A 98 5.97 -22.89 -1.58
C SER A 98 6.49 -23.82 -0.48
N ASP A 99 7.09 -23.26 0.58
CA ASP A 99 7.57 -24.01 1.74
C ASP A 99 6.46 -24.25 2.79
N LEU A 100 5.27 -23.65 2.62
CA LEU A 100 4.08 -23.80 3.47
C LEU A 100 3.14 -24.89 2.94
#